data_AF-A0A7Y5SCY2-F1
#
_entry.id   AF-A0A7Y5SCY2-F1
#
_cell.length_a   1.000
_cell.length_b   1.000
_cell.length_c   1.000
_cell.angle_alpha   90.00
_cell.angle_beta   90.00
_cell.angle_gamma   90.00
#
_symmetry.space_group_name_H-M   'P 1'
#
loop_
_entity.id
_entity.type
_entity.pdbx_description
1 polymer ?
#
loop_
_entity_poly.entity_id
_entity_poly.type
_entity_poly.pdbx_seq_one_letter_code
_entity_poly.pdbx_strand_id
1 'polypeptide(L)'
;MPRARLAEWYLPDGAAVGAGDAVYRLECDAVAVEVEAEENGMLRHRLEPGASCGPGDVAGLVLAPGEAAPPALSESRPVSPSGGAEPAPLPPPVPFVPRFVPTAPPLTSDGGTRRPTPASAPFDGDPSPFAPAPAPAGAVAPQMRLTVRLAEANRLCEQLSREWIRSALAPSLEDVVARAVAMAIGESPLLSHLGESVSLLIIAAGEEANRVATVTAGQPFREAVAARSGAAPCRGRREPRAATVVSFISPGIDDAAPGLETGEPVVVAIGAPRTVASFDGDRVTPDTVATLGLSFDPRWLTIDVAANLLARIRDLVEAPCVLLAG
;
A
#
# COMPACT_ATOMS: atom_id res chain seq x y z
N MET A 1 -30.28 -9.32 4.00
CA MET A 1 -28.92 -9.71 4.44
C MET A 1 -29.02 -11.15 4.91
N PRO A 2 -28.30 -12.11 4.30
CA PRO A 2 -28.45 -13.52 4.66
C PRO A 2 -27.95 -13.73 6.09
N ARG A 3 -28.73 -14.43 6.92
CA ARG A 3 -28.35 -14.81 8.28
C ARG A 3 -27.66 -16.16 8.19
N ALA A 4 -26.41 -16.24 8.67
CA ALA A 4 -25.72 -17.52 8.81
C ALA A 4 -26.09 -18.15 10.15
N ARG A 5 -26.04 -19.47 10.24
CA ARG A 5 -26.28 -20.22 11.48
C ARG A 5 -25.09 -21.13 11.73
N LEU A 6 -24.60 -21.18 12.96
CA LEU A 6 -23.62 -22.18 13.35
C LEU A 6 -24.32 -23.55 13.42
N ALA A 7 -23.95 -24.48 12.55
CA ALA A 7 -24.60 -25.78 12.48
C ALA A 7 -24.08 -26.71 13.57
N GLU A 8 -22.76 -26.91 13.59
CA GLU A 8 -22.08 -27.75 14.59
C GLU A 8 -20.60 -27.37 14.74
N TRP A 9 -20.05 -27.63 15.92
CA TRP A 9 -18.62 -27.60 16.20
C TRP A 9 -18.03 -28.99 15.98
N TYR A 10 -16.93 -29.09 15.24
CA TYR A 10 -16.24 -30.36 15.02
C TYR A 10 -15.30 -30.73 16.16
N LEU A 11 -14.85 -29.73 16.92
CA LEU A 11 -13.97 -29.88 18.07
C LEU A 11 -14.63 -29.33 19.34
N PRO A 12 -14.40 -29.93 20.53
CA PRO A 12 -15.00 -29.47 21.77
C PRO A 12 -14.39 -28.16 22.28
N ASP A 13 -15.13 -27.43 23.11
CA ASP A 13 -14.63 -26.23 23.80
C ASP A 13 -13.39 -26.58 24.64
N GLY A 14 -12.28 -25.90 24.37
CA GLY A 14 -10.97 -26.15 24.96
C GLY A 14 -10.09 -27.15 24.21
N ALA A 15 -10.48 -27.62 23.02
CA ALA A 15 -9.61 -28.45 22.19
C ALA A 15 -8.42 -27.66 21.63
N ALA A 16 -7.28 -28.33 21.42
CA ALA A 16 -6.17 -27.77 20.65
C ALA A 16 -6.50 -27.86 19.15
N VAL A 17 -6.30 -26.77 18.42
CA VAL A 17 -6.47 -26.63 16.97
C VAL A 17 -5.15 -26.23 16.32
N GLY A 18 -4.85 -26.80 15.16
CA GLY A 18 -3.77 -26.38 14.29
C GLY A 18 -4.27 -25.46 13.16
N ALA A 19 -3.38 -24.63 12.61
CA ALA A 19 -3.71 -23.83 11.43
C ALA A 19 -4.09 -24.75 10.24
N GLY A 20 -5.29 -24.54 9.68
CA GLY A 20 -5.88 -25.37 8.64
C GLY A 20 -6.79 -26.51 9.14
N ASP A 21 -6.95 -26.69 10.45
CA ASP A 21 -7.89 -27.70 10.99
C ASP A 21 -9.33 -27.21 10.89
N ALA A 22 -10.25 -28.03 10.38
CA ALA A 22 -11.68 -27.70 10.33
C ALA A 22 -12.29 -27.60 11.75
N VAL A 23 -12.83 -26.44 12.10
CA VAL A 23 -13.26 -26.10 13.46
C VAL A 23 -14.78 -26.23 13.62
N TYR A 24 -15.55 -25.67 12.68
CA TYR A 24 -17.02 -25.68 12.73
C TYR A 24 -17.64 -25.49 11.34
N ARG A 25 -18.93 -25.83 11.23
CA ARG A 25 -19.72 -25.64 10.01
C ARG A 25 -20.72 -24.50 10.17
N LEU A 26 -20.74 -23.58 9.23
CA LEU A 26 -21.76 -22.56 9.06
C LEU A 26 -22.76 -22.98 8.00
N GLU A 27 -24.04 -22.86 8.29
CA GLU A 27 -25.14 -23.04 7.34
C GLU A 27 -25.72 -21.68 6.95
N CYS A 28 -25.76 -21.42 5.65
CA CYS A 28 -26.41 -20.27 5.02
C CYS A 28 -27.52 -20.78 4.08
N ASP A 29 -28.46 -19.90 3.69
CA ASP A 29 -29.69 -20.24 2.92
C ASP A 29 -29.49 -21.12 1.67
N ALA A 30 -28.29 -21.13 1.08
CA ALA A 30 -27.99 -21.94 -0.11
C ALA A 30 -26.68 -22.76 -0.01
N VAL A 31 -25.88 -22.63 1.05
CA VAL A 31 -24.53 -23.22 1.14
C VAL A 31 -24.17 -23.51 2.59
N ALA A 32 -23.54 -24.67 2.84
CA ALA A 32 -22.83 -24.94 4.09
C ALA A 32 -21.32 -24.73 3.87
N VAL A 33 -20.69 -23.96 4.75
CA VAL A 33 -19.27 -23.60 4.67
C VAL A 33 -18.57 -24.16 5.90
N GLU A 34 -17.48 -24.89 5.68
CA GLU A 34 -16.58 -25.33 6.76
C GLU A 34 -15.54 -24.25 7.02
N VAL A 35 -15.36 -23.90 8.30
CA VAL A 35 -14.42 -22.87 8.73
C VAL A 35 -13.24 -23.56 9.40
N GLU A 36 -12.05 -23.31 8.86
CA GLU A 36 -10.78 -23.81 9.37
C GLU A 36 -10.13 -22.82 10.34
N ALA A 37 -9.29 -23.31 11.25
CA ALA A 37 -8.54 -22.46 12.17
C ALA A 37 -7.45 -21.72 11.41
N GLU A 38 -7.38 -20.39 11.57
CA GLU A 38 -6.35 -19.57 10.92
C GLU A 38 -4.97 -19.74 11.57
N GLU A 39 -4.94 -20.04 12.87
CA GLU A 39 -3.72 -20.16 13.66
C GLU A 39 -3.79 -21.34 14.65
N ASN A 40 -2.62 -21.74 15.15
CA ASN A 40 -2.53 -22.79 16.16
C ASN A 40 -2.93 -22.24 17.54
N GLY A 41 -3.80 -22.94 18.27
CA GLY A 41 -4.19 -22.51 19.61
C GLY A 41 -5.24 -23.39 20.26
N MET A 42 -5.92 -22.86 21.26
CA MET A 42 -6.98 -23.53 22.01
C MET A 42 -8.34 -22.91 21.64
N LEU A 43 -9.24 -23.74 21.12
CA LEU A 43 -10.56 -23.33 20.69
C LEU A 43 -11.44 -22.98 21.89
N ARG A 44 -12.12 -21.83 21.83
CA ARG A 44 -13.10 -21.39 22.82
C ARG A 44 -14.42 -21.05 22.14
N HIS A 45 -15.49 -21.75 22.49
CA HIS A 45 -16.81 -21.50 21.89
C HIS A 45 -17.41 -20.21 22.46
N ARG A 46 -17.96 -19.36 21.60
CA ARG A 46 -18.74 -18.17 21.99
C ARG A 46 -20.20 -18.29 21.58
N LEU A 47 -20.47 -19.01 20.49
CA LEU A 47 -21.82 -19.34 20.03
C LEU A 47 -22.13 -20.82 20.26
N GLU A 48 -23.35 -21.09 20.70
CA GLU A 48 -23.88 -22.45 20.79
C GLU A 48 -24.28 -22.97 19.39
N PRO A 49 -24.17 -24.30 19.15
CA PRO A 49 -24.77 -24.93 17.97
C PRO A 49 -26.22 -24.52 17.78
N GLY A 50 -26.54 -24.08 16.57
CA GLY A 50 -27.85 -23.60 16.19
C GLY A 50 -28.08 -22.10 16.40
N ALA A 51 -27.11 -21.34 16.92
CA ALA A 51 -27.20 -19.88 17.03
C ALA A 51 -27.08 -19.20 15.66
N SER A 52 -27.85 -18.13 15.44
CA SER A 52 -27.73 -17.27 14.26
C SER A 52 -26.62 -16.23 14.47
N CYS A 53 -25.78 -16.02 13.47
CA CYS A 53 -24.70 -15.03 13.45
C CYS A 53 -24.75 -14.19 12.17
N GLY A 54 -24.53 -12.89 12.32
CA GLY A 54 -24.37 -11.93 11.24
C GLY A 54 -22.89 -11.66 10.91
N PRO A 55 -22.62 -10.93 9.81
CA PRO A 55 -21.27 -10.48 9.48
C PRO A 55 -20.69 -9.62 10.63
N GLY A 56 -19.57 -10.06 11.20
CA GLY A 56 -18.90 -9.41 12.33
C GLY A 56 -19.18 -10.02 13.70
N ASP A 57 -20.11 -10.99 13.81
CA ASP A 57 -20.32 -11.73 15.07
C ASP A 57 -19.23 -12.78 15.27
N VAL A 58 -18.67 -12.84 16.48
CA VAL A 58 -17.60 -13.77 16.83
C VAL A 58 -18.19 -15.13 17.22
N ALA A 59 -17.97 -16.16 16.39
CA ALA A 59 -18.43 -17.52 16.65
C ALA A 59 -17.63 -18.23 17.77
N GLY A 60 -16.31 -18.00 17.81
CA GLY A 60 -15.39 -18.56 18.79
C GLY A 60 -14.04 -17.86 18.75
N LEU A 61 -13.15 -18.20 19.67
CA LEU A 61 -11.79 -17.66 19.76
C LEU A 61 -10.79 -18.80 19.68
N VAL A 62 -9.64 -18.57 19.07
CA VAL A 62 -8.48 -19.46 19.16
C VAL A 62 -7.44 -18.75 20.03
N LEU A 63 -7.14 -19.31 21.20
CA LEU A 63 -6.22 -18.69 22.18
C LEU A 63 -4.81 -19.28 22.06
N ALA A 64 -3.79 -18.44 22.13
CA ALA A 64 -2.41 -18.91 22.15
C ALA A 64 -2.09 -19.68 23.45
N PRO A 65 -1.11 -20.61 23.46
CA PRO A 65 -0.76 -21.39 24.65
C PRO A 65 -0.35 -20.48 25.82
N GLY A 66 -1.16 -20.46 26.87
CA GLY A 66 -0.92 -19.65 28.08
C GLY A 66 -1.71 -18.34 28.18
N GLU A 67 -2.57 -18.02 27.20
CA GLU A 67 -3.46 -16.87 27.24
C GLU A 67 -4.75 -17.20 28.03
N ALA A 68 -5.06 -16.39 29.04
CA ALA A 68 -6.29 -16.56 29.83
C ALA A 68 -7.49 -16.00 29.05
N ALA A 69 -8.52 -16.82 28.85
CA ALA A 69 -9.75 -16.41 28.16
C ALA A 69 -10.38 -15.18 28.85
N PRO A 70 -10.73 -14.11 28.11
CA PRO A 70 -11.42 -12.97 28.70
C PRO A 70 -12.81 -13.41 29.21
N PRO A 71 -13.17 -13.07 30.47
CA PRO A 71 -14.42 -13.51 31.09
C PRO A 71 -15.63 -13.02 30.29
N ALA A 72 -16.65 -13.88 30.18
CA ALA A 72 -17.91 -13.54 29.52
C ALA A 72 -18.58 -12.37 30.24
N LEU A 73 -18.90 -11.30 29.50
CA LEU A 73 -19.68 -10.19 30.00
C LEU A 73 -21.13 -10.62 30.15
N SER A 74 -21.54 -10.93 31.38
CA SER A 74 -22.95 -11.01 31.76
C SER A 74 -23.18 -10.19 33.04
N GLU A 75 -24.05 -9.19 32.88
CA GLU A 75 -24.81 -8.42 33.87
C GLU A 75 -24.11 -7.40 34.80
N SER A 76 -24.30 -6.13 34.41
CA SER A 76 -24.60 -4.93 35.19
C SER A 76 -24.65 -5.03 36.73
N ARG A 77 -23.68 -4.39 37.41
CA ARG A 77 -23.91 -3.64 38.66
C ARG A 77 -22.87 -2.52 38.82
N PRO A 78 -23.25 -1.30 39.23
CA PRO A 78 -22.30 -0.21 39.35
C PRO A 78 -21.39 -0.42 40.56
N VAL A 79 -20.08 -0.27 40.38
CA VAL A 79 -19.12 -0.18 41.48
C VAL A 79 -18.48 1.22 41.44
N SER A 80 -18.73 1.97 42.50
CA SER A 80 -18.09 3.25 42.82
C SER A 80 -16.57 3.08 43.04
N PRO A 81 -15.78 4.15 42.88
CA PRO A 81 -14.33 4.05 42.77
C PRO A 81 -13.69 3.91 44.16
N SER A 82 -12.68 3.05 44.26
CA SER A 82 -11.71 3.11 45.36
C SER A 82 -10.36 2.58 44.91
N GLY A 83 -9.33 3.38 45.17
CA GLY A 83 -8.04 2.87 45.62
C GLY A 83 -6.97 2.77 44.55
N GLY A 84 -6.06 3.76 44.55
CA GLY A 84 -4.89 3.79 43.68
C GLY A 84 -3.93 2.60 43.84
N ALA A 85 -3.21 2.33 42.75
CA ALA A 85 -1.89 1.74 42.78
C ALA A 85 -1.05 2.48 41.73
N GLU A 86 -0.09 3.25 42.24
CA GLU A 86 0.89 4.03 41.51
C GLU A 86 1.89 3.10 40.79
N PRO A 87 2.17 3.26 39.49
CA PRO A 87 3.17 2.45 38.81
C PRO A 87 4.59 2.92 39.18
N ALA A 88 5.42 2.00 39.64
CA ALA A 88 6.85 2.23 39.83
C ALA A 88 7.55 2.53 38.48
N PRO A 89 8.60 3.38 38.46
CA PRO A 89 9.21 3.86 37.23
C PRO A 89 10.09 2.79 36.55
N LEU A 90 10.03 2.75 35.23
CA LEU A 90 10.94 1.97 34.37
C LEU A 90 12.32 2.66 34.28
N PRO A 91 13.42 1.89 34.15
CA PRO A 91 14.78 2.43 34.03
C PRO A 91 15.00 3.18 32.70
N PRO A 92 15.92 4.15 32.66
CA PRO A 92 16.19 4.93 31.44
C PRO A 92 16.86 4.09 30.34
N PRO A 93 16.68 4.45 29.07
CA PRO A 93 17.28 3.76 27.94
C PRO A 93 18.81 3.95 27.90
N VAL A 94 19.54 2.86 27.65
CA VAL A 94 20.97 2.88 27.36
C VAL A 94 21.23 3.45 25.96
N PRO A 95 22.24 4.33 25.77
CA PRO A 95 22.53 4.89 24.46
C PRO A 95 23.21 3.86 23.54
N PHE A 96 22.67 3.73 22.33
CA PHE A 96 23.27 2.98 21.22
C PHE A 96 24.49 3.73 20.68
N VAL A 97 25.66 3.09 20.71
CA VAL A 97 26.90 3.64 20.15
C VAL A 97 27.19 2.95 18.81
N PRO A 98 27.16 3.64 17.66
CA PRO A 98 27.51 3.02 16.39
C PRO A 98 29.03 2.75 16.35
N ARG A 99 29.40 1.47 16.17
CA ARG A 99 30.78 1.08 15.87
C ARG A 99 31.10 1.47 14.42
N PHE A 100 31.90 2.52 14.26
CA PHE A 100 32.61 2.81 13.01
C PHE A 100 33.70 1.75 12.79
N VAL A 101 33.69 1.13 11.62
CA VAL A 101 34.80 0.29 11.12
C VAL A 101 35.63 1.17 10.17
N PRO A 102 36.98 1.22 10.32
CA PRO A 102 37.82 2.17 9.61
C PRO A 102 38.03 1.83 8.12
N THR A 103 38.14 2.93 7.37
CA THR A 103 38.45 3.10 5.95
C THR A 103 39.81 2.53 5.54
N ALA A 104 39.90 1.93 4.35
CA ALA A 104 41.16 1.59 3.67
C ALA A 104 41.60 2.74 2.71
N PRO A 105 42.92 2.94 2.49
CA PRO A 105 43.52 4.18 1.97
C PRO A 105 43.38 4.40 0.44
N PRO A 106 43.68 5.62 -0.05
CA PRO A 106 43.50 5.99 -1.46
C PRO A 106 44.64 5.48 -2.36
N LEU A 107 44.30 5.04 -3.57
CA LEU A 107 45.25 4.87 -4.66
C LEU A 107 45.31 6.17 -5.48
N THR A 108 46.46 6.84 -5.40
CA THR A 108 46.81 8.02 -6.19
C THR A 108 47.29 7.66 -7.59
N SER A 109 46.91 8.54 -8.51
CA SER A 109 47.26 8.69 -9.92
C SER A 109 48.77 8.75 -10.25
N ASP A 110 49.15 8.15 -11.39
CA ASP A 110 50.03 8.73 -12.43
C ASP A 110 49.92 7.83 -13.69
N GLY A 111 50.00 8.22 -14.95
CA GLY A 111 50.18 9.48 -15.66
C GLY A 111 50.29 9.14 -17.16
N GLY A 112 49.62 9.92 -18.01
CA GLY A 112 49.94 10.19 -19.42
C GLY A 112 50.07 9.07 -20.47
N THR A 113 49.16 9.08 -21.45
CA THR A 113 49.56 9.24 -22.87
C THR A 113 48.39 9.72 -23.75
N ARG A 114 48.72 10.58 -24.71
CA ARG A 114 47.82 11.28 -25.66
C ARG A 114 47.37 10.37 -26.83
N ARG A 115 46.09 10.47 -27.19
CA ARG A 115 45.43 10.70 -28.52
C ARG A 115 45.98 9.92 -29.75
N PRO A 116 45.13 9.30 -30.62
CA PRO A 116 44.33 10.08 -31.58
C PRO A 116 42.86 9.68 -31.80
N THR A 117 42.09 10.69 -32.17
CA THR A 117 40.74 10.67 -32.75
C THR A 117 40.70 10.01 -34.13
N PRO A 118 39.58 9.37 -34.50
CA PRO A 118 38.98 9.49 -35.82
C PRO A 118 37.62 10.23 -35.69
N ALA A 119 37.47 11.39 -36.34
CA ALA A 119 36.87 11.52 -37.68
C ALA A 119 35.37 11.20 -37.69
N SER A 120 34.57 12.27 -37.62
CA SER A 120 33.12 12.28 -37.77
C SER A 120 32.69 11.74 -39.13
N ALA A 121 31.78 10.77 -39.11
CA ALA A 121 30.92 10.45 -40.24
C ALA A 121 29.46 10.79 -39.84
N PRO A 122 28.62 11.26 -40.77
CA PRO A 122 27.25 11.66 -40.46
C PRO A 122 26.38 10.41 -40.31
N PHE A 123 25.69 10.27 -39.18
CA PHE A 123 24.73 9.20 -38.96
C PHE A 123 23.33 9.73 -39.25
N ASP A 124 22.76 9.29 -40.37
CA ASP A 124 21.35 9.43 -40.69
C ASP A 124 20.50 8.77 -39.60
N GLY A 125 19.38 9.42 -39.27
CA GLY A 125 18.51 9.17 -38.10
C GLY A 125 18.50 7.77 -37.48
N ASP A 126 19.02 7.69 -36.25
CA ASP A 126 18.84 6.56 -35.33
C ASP A 126 18.18 7.04 -34.02
N PRO A 127 17.41 6.19 -33.33
CA PRO A 127 16.68 6.53 -32.11
C PRO A 127 17.63 6.82 -30.94
N SER A 128 17.15 7.63 -30.00
CA SER A 128 17.90 8.16 -28.84
C SER A 128 18.86 7.14 -28.20
N PRO A 129 20.15 7.50 -27.96
CA PRO A 129 21.18 6.62 -27.39
C PRO A 129 20.97 6.25 -25.91
N PHE A 130 19.84 6.66 -25.31
CA PHE A 130 19.48 6.41 -23.92
C PHE A 130 18.40 5.35 -23.72
N ALA A 131 17.98 4.62 -24.77
CA ALA A 131 17.12 3.46 -24.58
C ALA A 131 17.94 2.29 -24.00
N PRO A 132 17.72 1.84 -22.75
CA PRO A 132 18.45 0.69 -22.23
C PRO A 132 18.10 -0.57 -23.01
N ALA A 133 19.10 -1.42 -23.21
CA ALA A 133 18.95 -2.70 -23.88
C ALA A 133 17.84 -3.55 -23.23
N PRO A 134 17.05 -4.33 -23.99
CA PRO A 134 15.93 -5.10 -23.44
C PRO A 134 16.36 -6.09 -22.35
N ALA A 135 15.48 -6.33 -21.39
CA ALA A 135 15.73 -7.27 -20.28
C ALA A 135 15.95 -8.68 -20.81
N PRO A 136 16.89 -9.47 -20.26
CA PRO A 136 16.91 -10.89 -20.56
C PRO A 136 15.53 -11.47 -20.21
N ALA A 137 14.95 -12.21 -21.16
CA ALA A 137 13.63 -12.82 -20.98
C ALA A 137 13.63 -13.69 -19.71
N GLY A 138 12.82 -13.30 -18.72
CA GLY A 138 12.65 -14.04 -17.46
C GLY A 138 13.14 -13.35 -16.17
N ALA A 139 13.74 -12.16 -16.24
CA ALA A 139 14.05 -11.39 -15.03
C ALA A 139 12.76 -10.84 -14.39
N VAL A 140 12.43 -11.32 -13.19
CA VAL A 140 11.33 -10.77 -12.38
C VAL A 140 11.75 -9.40 -11.87
N ALA A 141 10.96 -8.36 -12.17
CA ALA A 141 11.23 -7.02 -11.67
C ALA A 141 11.22 -7.01 -10.13
N PRO A 142 12.20 -6.38 -9.46
CA PRO A 142 12.17 -6.22 -8.01
C PRO A 142 10.91 -5.46 -7.57
N GLN A 143 10.34 -5.89 -6.44
CA GLN A 143 9.10 -5.35 -5.89
C GLN A 143 9.30 -4.95 -4.43
N MET A 144 8.66 -3.87 -4.02
CA MET A 144 8.61 -3.38 -2.64
C MET A 144 7.17 -3.05 -2.27
N ARG A 145 6.82 -3.24 -1.00
CA ARG A 145 5.49 -2.92 -0.47
C ARG A 145 5.61 -2.21 0.86
N LEU A 146 4.72 -1.25 1.08
CA LEU A 146 4.49 -0.68 2.40
C LEU A 146 2.99 -0.44 2.62
N THR A 147 2.64 -0.27 3.88
CA THR A 147 1.30 0.19 4.28
C THR A 147 1.34 1.70 4.47
N VAL A 148 0.35 2.39 3.95
CA VAL A 148 0.17 3.85 4.10
C VAL A 148 -1.14 4.14 4.82
N ARG A 149 -1.13 5.15 5.70
CA ARG A 149 -2.35 5.66 6.34
C ARG A 149 -3.04 6.67 5.43
N LEU A 150 -4.36 6.56 5.31
CA LEU A 150 -5.16 7.34 4.38
C LEU A 150 -6.04 8.39 5.05
N ALA A 151 -5.99 8.52 6.38
CA ALA A 151 -6.84 9.44 7.13
C ALA A 151 -6.77 10.89 6.62
N GLU A 152 -5.56 11.45 6.47
CA GLU A 152 -5.40 12.83 5.98
C GLU A 152 -5.72 12.96 4.49
N ALA A 153 -5.39 11.96 3.68
CA ALA A 153 -5.74 11.94 2.25
C ALA A 153 -7.25 11.95 2.04
N ASN A 154 -7.99 11.14 2.79
CA ASN A 154 -9.46 11.12 2.76
C ASN A 154 -10.04 12.45 3.22
N ARG A 155 -9.54 13.02 4.33
CA ARG A 155 -10.00 14.35 4.80
C ARG A 155 -9.78 15.44 3.76
N LEU A 156 -8.62 15.44 3.09
CA LEU A 156 -8.33 16.37 2.01
C LEU A 156 -9.34 16.20 0.86
N CYS A 157 -9.55 14.98 0.37
CA CYS A 157 -10.50 14.70 -0.71
C CYS A 157 -11.92 15.12 -0.35
N GLU A 158 -12.38 14.83 0.86
CA GLU A 158 -13.70 15.24 1.36
C GLU A 158 -13.85 16.75 1.42
N GLN A 159 -12.84 17.45 1.95
CA GLN A 159 -12.86 18.90 2.05
C GLN A 159 -12.92 19.55 0.65
N LEU A 160 -12.02 19.16 -0.24
CA LEU A 160 -11.96 19.71 -1.59
C LEU A 160 -13.20 19.35 -2.41
N SER A 161 -13.78 18.16 -2.23
CA SER A 161 -15.05 17.79 -2.86
C SER A 161 -16.19 18.74 -2.47
N ARG A 162 -16.24 19.18 -1.21
CA ARG A 162 -17.21 20.19 -0.75
C ARG A 162 -16.94 21.56 -1.38
N GLU A 163 -15.67 21.97 -1.45
CA GLU A 163 -15.28 23.27 -2.01
C GLU A 163 -15.50 23.36 -3.53
N TRP A 164 -15.24 22.26 -4.25
CA TRP A 164 -15.25 22.22 -5.71
C TRP A 164 -16.56 21.71 -6.31
N ILE A 165 -17.58 21.52 -5.48
CA ILE A 165 -18.90 21.05 -5.90
C ILE A 165 -19.48 21.86 -7.07
N ARG A 166 -19.24 23.18 -7.10
CA ARG A 166 -19.70 24.09 -8.17
C ARG A 166 -18.99 23.89 -9.51
N SER A 167 -17.80 23.27 -9.49
CA SER A 167 -17.02 22.95 -10.70
C SER A 167 -17.19 21.51 -11.15
N ALA A 168 -18.04 20.72 -10.49
CA ALA A 168 -18.25 19.29 -10.77
C ALA A 168 -16.93 18.48 -10.78
N LEU A 169 -15.93 18.90 -10.00
CA LEU A 169 -14.68 18.18 -9.79
C LEU A 169 -14.72 17.54 -8.40
N ALA A 170 -14.40 16.26 -8.35
CA ALA A 170 -14.34 15.50 -7.10
C ALA A 170 -12.96 14.81 -7.03
N PRO A 171 -12.01 15.32 -6.22
CA PRO A 171 -10.72 14.67 -6.05
C PRO A 171 -10.89 13.30 -5.38
N SER A 172 -10.06 12.34 -5.80
CA SER A 172 -10.05 10.99 -5.25
C SER A 172 -8.66 10.60 -4.75
N LEU A 173 -8.58 9.46 -4.05
CA LEU A 173 -7.30 8.91 -3.59
C LEU A 173 -6.33 8.67 -4.75
N GLU A 174 -6.83 8.31 -5.92
CA GLU A 174 -6.00 8.16 -7.12
C GLU A 174 -5.30 9.47 -7.53
N ASP A 175 -5.96 10.61 -7.38
CA ASP A 175 -5.35 11.92 -7.66
C ASP A 175 -4.24 12.23 -6.66
N VAL A 176 -4.48 11.95 -5.37
CA VAL A 176 -3.51 12.16 -4.29
C VAL A 176 -2.26 11.32 -4.55
N VAL A 177 -2.41 10.03 -4.84
CA VAL A 177 -1.28 9.14 -5.11
C VAL A 177 -0.56 9.52 -6.40
N ALA A 178 -1.29 9.78 -7.49
CA ALA A 178 -0.67 10.18 -8.75
C ALA A 178 0.14 11.48 -8.60
N ARG A 179 -0.40 12.45 -7.86
CA ARG A 179 0.30 13.70 -7.55
C ARG A 179 1.52 13.46 -6.64
N ALA A 180 1.39 12.62 -5.61
CA ALA A 180 2.49 12.28 -4.72
C ALA A 180 3.65 11.61 -5.47
N VAL A 181 3.35 10.70 -6.40
CA VAL A 181 4.36 10.06 -7.27
C VAL A 181 5.03 11.07 -8.19
N ALA A 182 4.25 11.91 -8.87
CA ALA A 182 4.80 12.94 -9.76
C ALA A 182 5.69 13.94 -9.00
N MET A 183 5.27 14.37 -7.81
CA MET A 183 6.04 15.25 -6.94
C MET A 183 7.32 14.57 -6.43
N ALA A 184 7.24 13.33 -5.94
CA ALA A 184 8.41 12.60 -5.44
C ALA A 184 9.47 12.36 -6.52
N ILE A 185 9.05 12.09 -7.77
CA ILE A 185 9.96 11.98 -8.92
C ILE A 185 10.57 13.35 -9.26
N GLY A 186 9.75 14.40 -9.34
CA GLY A 186 10.21 15.75 -9.68
C GLY A 186 11.12 16.39 -8.64
N GLU A 187 10.96 16.07 -7.36
CA GLU A 187 11.82 16.55 -6.26
C GLU A 187 13.20 15.88 -6.25
N SER A 188 13.33 14.68 -6.85
CA SER A 188 14.55 13.87 -6.76
C SER A 188 15.49 14.14 -7.93
N PRO A 189 16.69 14.71 -7.70
CA PRO A 189 17.66 14.94 -8.77
C PRO A 189 18.10 13.64 -9.45
N LEU A 190 18.09 12.52 -8.70
CA LEU A 190 18.48 11.19 -9.18
C LEU A 190 17.46 10.62 -10.20
N LEU A 191 16.21 11.06 -10.15
CA LEU A 191 15.12 10.57 -11.02
C LEU A 191 14.81 11.52 -12.18
N SER A 192 15.51 12.67 -12.27
CA SER A 192 15.32 13.67 -13.33
C SER A 192 15.41 13.10 -14.76
N HIS A 193 16.20 12.04 -14.95
CA HIS A 193 16.37 11.36 -16.24
C HIS A 193 15.12 10.57 -16.71
N LEU A 194 14.17 10.27 -15.81
CA LEU A 194 12.92 9.57 -16.15
C LEU A 194 11.88 10.48 -16.81
N GLY A 195 12.04 11.80 -16.67
CA GLY A 195 11.05 12.81 -17.03
C GLY A 195 10.05 13.08 -15.90
N GLU A 196 9.07 13.93 -16.18
CA GLU A 196 8.16 14.48 -15.16
C GLU A 196 6.72 13.97 -15.26
N SER A 197 6.41 13.22 -16.32
CA SER A 197 5.05 12.76 -16.61
C SER A 197 4.80 11.39 -16.00
N VAL A 198 3.72 11.29 -15.24
CA VAL A 198 3.19 10.08 -14.62
C VAL A 198 1.87 9.71 -15.28
N SER A 199 1.67 8.44 -15.60
CA SER A 199 0.39 7.91 -16.06
C SER A 199 -0.42 7.42 -14.88
N LEU A 200 -1.68 7.81 -14.75
CA LEU A 200 -2.62 7.23 -13.80
C LEU A 200 -3.57 6.28 -14.53
N LEU A 201 -3.45 4.99 -14.23
CA LEU A 201 -4.31 3.92 -14.72
C LEU A 201 -5.32 3.51 -13.65
N ILE A 202 -6.60 3.65 -13.95
CA ILE A 202 -7.68 3.20 -13.06
C ILE A 202 -8.30 1.96 -13.65
N ILE A 203 -8.17 0.84 -12.93
CA ILE A 203 -8.88 -0.39 -13.25
C ILE A 203 -10.29 -0.26 -12.70
N ALA A 204 -11.28 -0.25 -13.59
CA ALA A 204 -12.69 -0.16 -13.20
C ALA A 204 -13.31 -1.56 -13.11
N ALA A 205 -14.02 -1.84 -12.01
CA ALA A 205 -14.70 -3.12 -11.85
C ALA A 205 -15.82 -3.27 -12.89
N GLY A 206 -15.78 -4.38 -13.64
CA GLY A 206 -16.82 -4.69 -14.64
C GLY A 206 -16.74 -3.90 -15.94
N GLU A 207 -15.69 -3.11 -16.16
CA GLU A 207 -15.44 -2.42 -17.43
C GLU A 207 -14.29 -3.11 -18.20
N GLU A 208 -14.45 -3.25 -19.52
CA GLU A 208 -13.36 -3.73 -20.39
C GLU A 208 -12.29 -2.67 -20.67
N ALA A 209 -12.58 -1.40 -20.39
CA ALA A 209 -11.72 -0.28 -20.72
C ALA A 209 -11.22 0.41 -19.46
N ASN A 210 -9.91 0.61 -19.38
CA ASN A 210 -9.30 1.34 -18.27
C ASN A 210 -9.37 2.84 -18.54
N ARG A 211 -9.41 3.65 -17.50
CA ARG A 211 -9.25 5.11 -17.62
C ARG A 211 -7.80 5.49 -17.40
N VAL A 212 -7.27 6.33 -18.30
CA VAL A 212 -5.86 6.76 -18.24
C VAL A 212 -5.80 8.28 -18.21
N ALA A 213 -5.18 8.82 -17.17
CA ALA A 213 -4.91 10.25 -17.02
C ALA A 213 -3.40 10.52 -17.00
N THR A 214 -3.03 11.77 -17.28
CA THR A 214 -1.64 12.22 -17.24
C THR A 214 -1.47 13.21 -16.10
N VAL A 215 -0.44 13.01 -15.30
CA VAL A 215 -0.07 13.90 -14.20
C VAL A 215 1.38 14.28 -14.30
N THR A 216 1.71 15.57 -14.29
CA THR A 216 3.11 16.05 -14.26
C THR A 216 3.48 16.62 -12.90
N ALA A 217 4.78 16.65 -12.58
CA ALA A 217 5.27 17.23 -11.34
C ALA A 217 4.93 18.73 -11.21
N GLY A 218 4.92 19.47 -12.32
CA GLY A 218 4.64 20.91 -12.33
C GLY A 218 3.16 21.32 -12.37
N GLN A 219 2.22 20.42 -12.67
CA GLN A 219 0.82 20.83 -12.83
C GLN A 219 0.08 21.06 -11.49
N PRO A 220 -0.79 22.06 -11.37
CA PRO A 220 -1.61 22.25 -10.17
C PRO A 220 -2.49 21.02 -9.87
N PHE A 221 -2.69 20.72 -8.58
CA PHE A 221 -3.48 19.54 -8.16
C PHE A 221 -4.89 19.52 -8.78
N ARG A 222 -5.54 20.68 -8.83
CA ARG A 222 -6.89 20.81 -9.42
C ARG A 222 -6.93 20.47 -10.91
N GLU A 223 -5.88 20.82 -11.65
CA GLU A 223 -5.76 20.48 -13.08
C GLU A 223 -5.55 18.98 -13.27
N ALA A 224 -4.81 18.32 -12.37
CA ALA A 224 -4.69 16.87 -12.35
C ALA A 224 -6.04 16.17 -12.20
N VAL A 225 -6.85 16.63 -11.24
CA VAL A 225 -8.19 16.11 -10.96
C VAL A 225 -9.12 16.33 -12.16
N ALA A 226 -9.03 17.50 -12.81
CA ALA A 226 -9.77 17.78 -14.04
C ALA A 226 -9.34 16.85 -15.20
N ALA A 227 -8.04 16.61 -15.37
CA ALA A 227 -7.52 15.71 -16.39
C ALA A 227 -8.01 14.27 -16.20
N ARG A 228 -8.05 13.76 -14.95
CA ARG A 228 -8.67 12.45 -14.65
C ARG A 228 -10.16 12.44 -14.92
N SER A 229 -10.87 13.49 -14.52
CA SER A 229 -12.33 13.56 -14.67
C SER A 229 -12.74 13.55 -16.15
N GLY A 230 -11.97 14.21 -17.01
CA GLY A 230 -12.12 14.22 -18.47
C GLY A 230 -11.45 13.05 -19.20
N ALA A 231 -10.74 12.15 -18.51
CA ALA A 231 -10.00 11.06 -19.14
C ALA A 231 -10.96 10.10 -19.85
N ALA A 232 -10.73 9.91 -21.14
CA ALA A 232 -11.45 8.95 -21.96
C ALA A 232 -11.02 7.50 -21.65
N PRO A 233 -11.87 6.51 -21.89
CA PRO A 233 -11.47 5.11 -21.80
C PRO A 233 -10.36 4.82 -22.83
N CYS A 234 -9.30 4.16 -22.40
CA CYS A 234 -8.18 3.77 -23.25
C CYS A 234 -8.16 2.24 -23.40
N ARG A 235 -8.07 1.77 -24.65
CA ARG A 235 -7.82 0.37 -25.00
C ARG A 235 -6.47 0.29 -25.73
N GLY A 236 -5.56 -0.58 -25.27
CA GLY A 236 -4.30 -0.85 -25.94
C GLY A 236 -3.03 -0.40 -25.20
N ARG A 237 -1.90 -0.46 -25.92
CA ARG A 237 -0.56 -0.17 -25.41
C ARG A 237 -0.41 1.31 -25.09
N ARG A 238 0.21 1.61 -23.95
CA ARG A 238 0.46 2.98 -23.49
C ARG A 238 1.88 3.41 -23.82
N GLU A 239 2.05 4.72 -24.00
CA GLU A 239 3.40 5.27 -24.12
C GLU A 239 4.09 5.20 -22.76
N PRO A 240 5.36 4.74 -22.72
CA PRO A 240 6.12 4.67 -21.48
C PRO A 240 6.35 6.08 -20.93
N ARG A 241 6.31 6.18 -19.61
CA ARG A 241 6.39 7.44 -18.85
C ARG A 241 7.34 7.30 -17.67
N ALA A 242 7.59 8.40 -16.95
CA ALA A 242 8.49 8.39 -15.80
C ALA A 242 8.03 7.40 -14.72
N ALA A 243 6.71 7.25 -14.55
CA ALA A 243 6.10 6.17 -13.79
C ALA A 243 4.65 5.95 -14.23
N THR A 244 4.11 4.79 -13.91
CA THR A 244 2.66 4.54 -13.96
C THR A 244 2.13 4.22 -12.57
N VAL A 245 1.09 4.94 -12.17
CA VAL A 245 0.26 4.61 -11.00
C VAL A 245 -0.90 3.74 -11.46
N VAL A 246 -1.08 2.58 -10.83
CA VAL A 246 -2.20 1.67 -11.08
C VAL A 246 -3.10 1.62 -9.85
N SER A 247 -4.36 2.01 -10.01
CA SER A 247 -5.37 1.91 -8.95
C SER A 247 -6.15 0.60 -9.08
N PHE A 248 -6.16 -0.16 -7.98
CA PHE A 248 -7.03 -1.32 -7.78
C PHE A 248 -8.12 -1.09 -6.73
N ILE A 249 -8.41 0.17 -6.43
CA ILE A 249 -9.42 0.56 -5.45
C ILE A 249 -10.82 0.08 -5.87
N SER A 250 -11.23 0.40 -7.10
CA SER A 250 -12.55 0.00 -7.63
C SER A 250 -12.80 -1.52 -7.65
N PRO A 251 -11.85 -2.38 -8.06
CA PRO A 251 -12.03 -3.83 -8.00
C PRO A 251 -11.89 -4.43 -6.60
N GLY A 252 -11.49 -3.66 -5.59
CA GLY A 252 -11.40 -4.15 -4.20
C GLY A 252 -10.19 -5.05 -3.95
N ILE A 253 -9.07 -4.87 -4.68
CA ILE A 253 -7.86 -5.70 -4.49
C ILE A 253 -6.95 -5.02 -3.47
N ASP A 254 -6.68 -5.68 -2.34
CA ASP A 254 -5.92 -5.11 -1.23
C ASP A 254 -4.42 -4.96 -1.50
N ASP A 255 -3.83 -5.88 -2.28
CA ASP A 255 -2.42 -5.89 -2.63
C ASP A 255 -2.21 -6.42 -4.04
N ALA A 256 -1.45 -5.68 -4.84
CA ALA A 256 -1.06 -6.05 -6.18
C ALA A 256 0.32 -5.46 -6.50
N ALA A 257 1.13 -6.23 -7.22
CA ALA A 257 2.39 -5.76 -7.77
C ALA A 257 2.41 -6.01 -9.28
N PRO A 258 1.98 -5.03 -10.08
CA PRO A 258 1.95 -5.17 -11.52
C PRO A 258 3.36 -5.40 -12.05
N GLY A 259 3.47 -6.21 -13.10
CA GLY A 259 4.70 -6.29 -13.88
C GLY A 259 4.97 -4.99 -14.63
N LEU A 260 6.23 -4.76 -14.98
CA LEU A 260 6.63 -3.62 -15.82
C LEU A 260 6.31 -3.93 -17.28
N GLU A 261 5.69 -2.98 -17.98
CA GLU A 261 5.64 -3.03 -19.45
C GLU A 261 7.02 -2.70 -20.04
N THR A 262 7.32 -3.15 -21.26
CA THR A 262 8.61 -2.88 -21.90
C THR A 262 8.86 -1.37 -22.04
N GLY A 263 9.94 -0.89 -21.42
CA GLY A 263 10.34 0.52 -21.40
C GLY A 263 9.76 1.33 -20.24
N GLU A 264 9.04 0.68 -19.32
CA GLU A 264 8.49 1.30 -18.13
C GLU A 264 9.47 1.19 -16.95
N PRO A 265 10.01 2.30 -16.44
CA PRO A 265 11.03 2.26 -15.39
C PRO A 265 10.45 1.94 -14.02
N VAL A 266 9.22 2.41 -13.73
CA VAL A 266 8.58 2.30 -12.42
C VAL A 266 7.07 2.14 -12.56
N VAL A 267 6.50 1.20 -11.81
CA VAL A 267 5.05 1.07 -11.59
C VAL A 267 4.76 1.15 -10.10
N VAL A 268 3.82 2.01 -9.72
CA VAL A 268 3.31 2.13 -8.35
C VAL A 268 1.86 1.67 -8.34
N ALA A 269 1.51 0.73 -7.47
CA ALA A 269 0.14 0.26 -7.30
C ALA A 269 -0.43 0.77 -5.97
N ILE A 270 -1.70 1.18 -5.99
CA ILE A 270 -2.49 1.37 -4.76
C ILE A 270 -3.59 0.30 -4.69
N GLY A 271 -3.56 -0.46 -3.61
CA GLY A 271 -4.62 -1.41 -3.26
C GLY A 271 -5.85 -0.73 -2.66
N ALA A 272 -6.93 -1.50 -2.51
CA ALA A 272 -8.16 -1.07 -1.90
C ALA A 272 -7.94 -0.65 -0.43
N PRO A 273 -8.52 0.49 0.00
CA PRO A 273 -8.50 0.89 1.40
C PRO A 273 -9.21 -0.13 2.29
N ARG A 274 -8.59 -0.45 3.43
CA ARG A 274 -9.15 -1.32 4.47
C ARG A 274 -9.09 -0.65 5.83
N THR A 275 -10.06 -0.98 6.67
CA THR A 275 -10.10 -0.50 8.05
C THR A 275 -9.28 -1.43 8.94
N VAL A 276 -8.39 -0.85 9.74
CA VAL A 276 -7.56 -1.58 10.72
C VAL A 276 -7.70 -0.94 12.09
N ALA A 277 -7.43 -1.70 13.15
CA ALA A 277 -7.29 -1.15 14.49
C ALA A 277 -5.90 -0.51 14.62
N SER A 278 -5.85 0.77 15.01
CA SER A 278 -4.62 1.49 15.35
C SER A 278 -4.64 1.90 16.82
N PHE A 279 -3.46 2.02 17.42
CA PHE A 279 -3.29 2.46 18.79
C PHE A 279 -2.92 3.94 18.84
N ASP A 280 -3.74 4.74 19.54
CA ASP A 280 -3.46 6.11 19.94
C ASP A 280 -3.28 6.15 21.46
N GLY A 281 -2.02 5.96 21.89
CA GLY A 281 -1.70 5.66 23.29
C GLY A 281 -2.40 4.37 23.74
N ASP A 282 -3.22 4.48 24.78
CA ASP A 282 -4.00 3.35 25.30
C ASP A 282 -5.36 3.16 24.60
N ARG A 283 -5.70 4.00 23.62
CA ARG A 283 -6.98 3.92 22.89
C ARG A 283 -6.81 3.17 21.57
N VAL A 284 -7.69 2.22 21.32
CA VAL A 284 -7.82 1.62 19.99
C VAL A 284 -8.78 2.46 19.16
N THR A 285 -8.30 2.97 18.02
CA THR A 285 -9.09 3.75 17.06
C THR A 285 -9.12 3.04 15.71
N PRO A 286 -10.23 3.11 14.95
CA PRO A 286 -10.22 2.65 13.57
C PRO A 286 -9.35 3.60 12.72
N ASP A 287 -8.46 3.02 11.92
CA ASP A 287 -7.67 3.73 10.91
C ASP A 287 -7.96 3.12 9.53
N THR A 288 -7.81 3.92 8.49
CA THR A 288 -7.95 3.47 7.11
C THR A 288 -6.58 3.41 6.47
N VAL A 289 -6.19 2.23 6.00
CA VAL A 289 -4.88 1.99 5.39
C VAL A 289 -5.03 1.39 4.00
N ALA A 290 -4.01 1.55 3.16
CA ALA A 290 -3.88 0.82 1.91
C ALA A 290 -2.45 0.30 1.73
N THR A 291 -2.29 -0.69 0.87
CA THR A 291 -0.97 -1.15 0.45
C THR A 291 -0.51 -0.34 -0.76
N LEU A 292 0.70 0.24 -0.67
CA LEU A 292 1.42 0.77 -1.83
C LEU A 292 2.46 -0.26 -2.27
N GLY A 293 2.33 -0.73 -3.50
CA GLY A 293 3.32 -1.59 -4.17
C GLY A 293 4.17 -0.79 -5.14
N LEU A 294 5.46 -1.10 -5.25
CA LEU A 294 6.37 -0.51 -6.23
C LEU A 294 7.12 -1.64 -6.95
N SER A 295 7.00 -1.68 -8.27
CA SER A 295 7.82 -2.49 -9.18
C SER A 295 8.75 -1.55 -9.94
N PHE A 296 10.02 -1.91 -10.13
CA PHE A 296 10.98 -1.05 -10.85
C PHE A 296 12.00 -1.85 -11.65
N ASP A 297 12.52 -1.26 -12.72
CA ASP A 297 13.59 -1.86 -13.51
C ASP A 297 14.95 -1.46 -12.88
N PRO A 298 15.77 -2.44 -12.43
CA PRO A 298 17.04 -2.17 -11.77
C PRO A 298 18.10 -1.48 -12.66
N ARG A 299 17.83 -1.35 -13.96
CA ARG A 299 18.69 -0.59 -14.90
C ARG A 299 18.45 0.90 -14.84
N TRP A 300 17.28 1.31 -14.39
CA TRP A 300 16.90 2.71 -14.26
C TRP A 300 17.01 3.17 -12.81
N LEU A 301 16.64 2.32 -11.85
CA LEU A 301 16.64 2.66 -10.42
C LEU A 301 17.45 1.63 -9.63
N THR A 302 18.31 2.12 -8.74
CA THR A 302 18.92 1.27 -7.71
C THR A 302 17.92 0.99 -6.59
N ILE A 303 18.17 -0.07 -5.81
CA ILE A 303 17.28 -0.50 -4.71
C ILE A 303 17.10 0.61 -3.67
N ASP A 304 18.16 1.34 -3.33
CA ASP A 304 18.10 2.45 -2.36
C ASP A 304 17.27 3.63 -2.88
N VAL A 305 17.39 3.97 -4.16
CA VAL A 305 16.58 5.02 -4.79
C VAL A 305 15.11 4.61 -4.83
N ALA A 306 14.80 3.36 -5.19
CA ALA A 306 13.44 2.84 -5.19
C ALA A 306 12.80 2.83 -3.79
N ALA A 307 13.56 2.42 -2.76
CA ALA A 307 13.09 2.43 -1.37
C ALA A 307 12.81 3.85 -0.87
N ASN A 308 13.71 4.81 -1.16
CA ASN A 308 13.53 6.21 -0.80
C ASN A 308 12.36 6.85 -1.55
N LEU A 309 12.16 6.51 -2.83
CA LEU A 309 11.00 6.94 -3.61
C LEU A 309 9.69 6.46 -2.97
N LEU A 310 9.61 5.17 -2.64
CA LEU A 310 8.40 4.61 -2.01
C LEU A 310 8.13 5.22 -0.63
N ALA A 311 9.17 5.44 0.18
CA ALA A 311 9.06 6.13 1.46
C ALA A 311 8.58 7.58 1.28
N ARG A 312 9.12 8.31 0.30
CA ARG A 312 8.70 9.68 0.01
C ARG A 312 7.25 9.76 -0.45
N ILE A 313 6.80 8.81 -1.28
CA ILE A 313 5.39 8.71 -1.70
C ILE A 313 4.48 8.49 -0.48
N ARG A 314 4.84 7.59 0.45
CA ARG A 314 4.10 7.40 1.70
C ARG A 314 3.99 8.71 2.47
N ASP A 315 5.11 9.40 2.70
CA ASP A 315 5.14 10.63 3.49
C ASP A 315 4.24 11.72 2.87
N LEU A 316 4.23 11.82 1.53
CA LEU A 316 3.36 12.74 0.79
C LEU A 316 1.87 12.36 0.86
N VAL A 317 1.55 11.06 0.86
CA VAL A 317 0.15 10.58 1.00
C VAL A 317 -0.34 10.77 2.44
N GLU A 318 0.51 10.54 3.45
CA GLU A 318 0.16 10.76 4.86
C GLU A 318 0.11 12.25 5.24
N ALA A 319 0.78 13.13 4.49
CA ALA A 319 0.75 14.59 4.66
C ALA A 319 0.38 15.33 3.35
N PRO A 320 -0.84 15.16 2.84
CA PRO A 320 -1.20 15.49 1.46
C PRO A 320 -1.41 16.98 1.20
N CYS A 321 -1.45 17.84 2.23
CA CYS A 321 -1.58 19.29 2.05
C CYS A 321 -0.46 19.88 1.20
N VAL A 322 0.75 19.29 1.25
CA VAL A 322 1.89 19.71 0.44
C VAL A 322 1.62 19.52 -1.06
N LEU A 323 0.76 18.57 -1.44
CA LEU A 323 0.41 18.29 -2.84
C LEU A 323 -0.31 19.46 -3.53
N LEU A 324 -0.88 20.38 -2.73
CA LEU A 324 -1.55 21.59 -3.19
C LEU A 324 -0.58 22.74 -3.48
N ALA A 325 0.66 22.66 -2.99
CA ALA A 325 1.68 23.65 -3.29
C ALA A 325 2.20 23.40 -4.73
N GLY A 326 1.79 24.24 -5.66
CA GLY A 326 2.12 24.13 -7.09
C GLY A 326 1.21 25.02 -7.92
#